data_AF-A0A2E6VJB5-F1
#
_entry.id   AF-A0A2E6VJB5-F1
#
_cell.length_a   1.000
_cell.length_b   1.000
_cell.length_c   1.000
_cell.angle_alpha   90.00
_cell.angle_beta   90.00
_cell.angle_gamma   90.00
#
_symmetry.space_group_name_H-M   'P 1'
#
loop_
_entity.id
_entity.type
_entity.pdbx_description
1 polymer ?
#
loop_
_entity_poly.entity_id
_entity_poly.type
_entity_poly.pdbx_seq_one_letter_code
_entity_poly.pdbx_strand_id
1 'polypeptide(L)'
;NFKNKIIDSGIDGTYILNKKSKPVIRALKTNLTEDIDRKGEMDMTALVNIQDLYFGGNMEAAPALSGQSSGLINEIKSVKEIIDETINEFNKKCSEMGKIKF
;
A
#
# COMPACT_ATOMS: atom_id res chain seq x y z
N ASN A 1 4.09 -6.20 -11.87
CA ASN A 1 2.71 -6.40 -11.35
C ASN A 1 2.52 -5.73 -10.00
N PHE A 2 2.65 -6.41 -8.84
CA PHE A 2 2.36 -5.79 -7.53
C PHE A 2 3.23 -4.58 -7.19
N LYS A 3 4.56 -4.71 -7.27
CA LYS A 3 5.49 -3.60 -7.00
C LYS A 3 5.28 -2.38 -7.92
N ASN A 4 5.02 -2.63 -9.21
CA ASN A 4 4.70 -1.54 -10.15
C ASN A 4 3.37 -0.89 -9.79
N LYS A 5 2.36 -1.68 -9.38
CA LYS A 5 1.07 -1.13 -8.93
C LYS A 5 1.23 -0.22 -7.69
N ILE A 6 2.20 -0.49 -6.81
CA ILE A 6 2.54 0.42 -5.71
C ILE A 6 3.05 1.76 -6.27
N ILE A 7 4.00 1.72 -7.22
CA ILE A 7 4.57 2.93 -7.85
C ILE A 7 3.50 3.74 -8.59
N ASP A 8 2.62 3.05 -9.30
CA ASP A 8 1.56 3.67 -10.11
C ASP A 8 0.38 4.16 -9.26
N SER A 9 0.36 3.87 -7.96
CA SER A 9 -0.73 4.21 -7.06
C SER A 9 -0.53 5.62 -6.48
N GLY A 10 -1.57 6.44 -6.53
CA GLY A 10 -1.63 7.68 -5.76
C GLY A 10 -1.87 7.43 -4.26
N ILE A 11 -1.84 8.51 -3.47
CA ILE A 11 -2.12 8.47 -2.01
C ILE A 11 -3.55 8.01 -1.68
N ASP A 12 -4.48 8.23 -2.60
CA ASP A 12 -5.87 7.80 -2.55
C ASP A 12 -6.07 6.43 -3.25
N GLY A 13 -5.01 5.77 -3.68
CA GLY A 13 -5.04 4.52 -4.46
C GLY A 13 -5.37 3.26 -3.66
N THR A 14 -5.93 3.39 -2.45
CA THR A 14 -6.37 2.24 -1.63
C THR A 14 -7.82 2.38 -1.16
N TYR A 15 -8.49 1.25 -0.94
CA TYR A 15 -9.79 1.16 -0.27
C TYR A 15 -9.65 0.64 1.15
N ILE A 16 -10.60 1.00 2.02
CA ILE A 16 -10.86 0.31 3.30
C ILE A 16 -12.00 -0.68 3.05
N LEU A 17 -11.70 -1.97 3.11
CA LEU A 17 -12.62 -3.06 2.76
C LEU A 17 -13.23 -3.71 4.00
N ASN A 18 -14.29 -4.49 3.77
CA ASN A 18 -15.01 -5.23 4.81
C ASN A 18 -15.56 -4.34 5.94
N LYS A 19 -15.97 -3.10 5.61
CA LYS A 19 -16.44 -2.07 6.56
C LYS A 19 -17.61 -2.49 7.45
N LYS A 20 -18.42 -3.47 7.02
CA LYS A 20 -19.59 -3.98 7.76
C LYS A 20 -19.29 -5.21 8.61
N SER A 21 -18.09 -5.77 8.52
CA SER A 21 -17.68 -6.98 9.26
C SER A 21 -16.22 -6.88 9.74
N LYS A 22 -15.64 -7.97 10.24
CA LYS A 22 -14.25 -8.05 10.70
C LYS A 22 -13.53 -9.23 10.05
N PRO A 23 -12.23 -9.12 9.75
CA PRO A 23 -11.38 -7.94 9.94
C PRO A 23 -11.56 -6.88 8.85
N VAL A 24 -11.42 -5.61 9.22
CA VAL A 24 -11.31 -4.49 8.27
C VAL A 24 -9.89 -4.48 7.72
N ILE A 25 -9.74 -4.42 6.41
CA ILE A 25 -8.42 -4.43 5.74
C ILE A 25 -8.28 -3.26 4.78
N ARG A 26 -7.04 -2.94 4.40
CA ARG A 26 -6.73 -1.93 3.38
C ARG A 26 -5.98 -2.56 2.23
N ALA A 27 -6.42 -2.30 1.01
CA ALA A 27 -5.83 -2.84 -0.21
C ALA A 27 -5.81 -1.81 -1.34
N LEU A 28 -4.93 -2.00 -2.34
CA LEU A 28 -4.87 -1.18 -3.55
C LEU A 28 -6.17 -1.27 -4.34
N LYS A 29 -6.54 -0.18 -5.02
CA LYS A 29 -7.70 -0.13 -5.92
C LYS A 29 -7.47 -1.04 -7.13
N THR A 30 -8.42 -1.95 -7.33
CA THR A 30 -8.55 -2.92 -8.42
C THR A 30 -10.04 -3.18 -8.67
N ASN A 31 -10.39 -3.89 -9.74
CA ASN A 31 -11.80 -4.22 -9.99
C ASN A 31 -12.37 -5.09 -8.86
N LEU A 32 -11.59 -6.09 -8.41
CA LEU A 32 -11.95 -6.94 -7.28
C LEU A 32 -12.21 -6.13 -5.99
N THR A 33 -11.33 -5.20 -5.66
CA THR A 33 -11.46 -4.44 -4.40
C THR A 33 -12.52 -3.36 -4.46
N GLU A 34 -12.81 -2.81 -5.64
CA GLU A 34 -13.95 -1.92 -5.85
C GLU A 34 -15.29 -2.63 -5.57
N ASP A 35 -15.45 -3.86 -6.06
CA ASP A 35 -16.65 -4.66 -5.79
C ASP A 35 -16.83 -4.97 -4.31
N ILE A 36 -15.74 -5.29 -3.60
CA ILE A 36 -15.76 -5.52 -2.15
C ILE A 36 -16.08 -4.23 -1.39
N ASP A 37 -15.50 -3.09 -1.79
CA ASP A 37 -15.77 -1.80 -1.14
C ASP A 37 -17.25 -1.41 -1.26
N ARG A 38 -17.83 -1.58 -2.45
CA ARG A 38 -19.25 -1.32 -2.73
C ARG A 38 -20.18 -2.21 -1.91
N LYS A 39 -19.87 -3.51 -1.81
CA LYS A 39 -20.64 -4.45 -0.97
C LYS A 39 -20.50 -4.11 0.52
N GLY A 40 -19.31 -3.67 0.94
CA GLY A 40 -18.97 -3.37 2.32
C GLY A 40 -18.65 -4.61 3.16
N GLU A 41 -18.75 -5.81 2.57
CA GLU A 41 -18.45 -7.10 3.18
C GLU A 41 -17.50 -7.86 2.26
N MET A 42 -16.59 -8.62 2.87
CA MET A 42 -15.61 -9.43 2.16
C MET A 42 -15.72 -10.88 2.61
N ASP A 43 -15.91 -11.79 1.65
CA ASP A 43 -15.72 -13.21 1.90
C ASP A 43 -14.22 -13.50 2.06
N MET A 44 -13.86 -14.22 3.11
CA MET A 44 -12.46 -14.59 3.39
C MET A 44 -11.89 -15.50 2.30
N THR A 45 -12.72 -16.17 1.50
CA THR A 45 -12.28 -16.88 0.29
C THR A 45 -11.58 -15.96 -0.72
N ALA A 46 -11.83 -14.65 -0.69
CA ALA A 46 -11.15 -13.66 -1.54
C ALA A 46 -9.63 -13.57 -1.29
N LEU A 47 -9.13 -14.12 -0.17
CA LEU A 47 -7.70 -14.16 0.16
C LEU A 47 -7.03 -15.49 -0.22
N VAL A 48 -7.78 -16.50 -0.70
CA VAL A 48 -7.24 -17.85 -0.98
C VAL A 48 -6.12 -17.81 -2.03
N ASN A 49 -6.27 -16.97 -3.06
CA ASN A 49 -5.32 -16.88 -4.16
C ASN A 49 -4.31 -15.73 -4.00
N ILE A 50 -4.01 -15.32 -2.75
CA ILE A 50 -3.07 -14.22 -2.49
C ILE A 50 -1.64 -14.51 -2.96
N GLN A 51 -1.26 -15.79 -3.07
CA GLN A 51 0.02 -16.19 -3.64
C GLN A 51 0.11 -15.88 -5.14
N ASP A 52 -0.98 -16.10 -5.88
CA ASP A 52 -1.05 -15.77 -7.32
C ASP A 52 -0.96 -14.25 -7.55
N LEU A 53 -1.36 -13.45 -6.58
CA LEU A 53 -1.15 -12.01 -6.62
C LEU A 53 0.33 -11.64 -6.40
N TYR A 54 0.94 -12.10 -5.31
CA TYR A 54 2.29 -11.67 -4.93
C TYR A 54 3.39 -12.30 -5.80
N PHE A 55 3.23 -13.57 -6.19
CA PHE A 55 4.22 -14.33 -6.95
C PHE A 55 3.80 -14.54 -8.42
N GLY A 56 2.51 -14.81 -8.66
CA GLY A 56 1.97 -14.94 -10.02
C GLY A 56 1.70 -13.58 -10.70
N GLY A 57 1.67 -12.49 -9.94
CA GLY A 57 1.43 -11.14 -10.43
C GLY A 57 -0.02 -10.87 -10.88
N ASN A 58 -0.98 -11.73 -10.59
CA ASN A 58 -2.38 -11.46 -10.91
C ASN A 58 -2.99 -10.51 -9.86
N MET A 59 -3.05 -9.21 -10.18
CA MET A 59 -3.59 -8.17 -9.29
C MET A 59 -5.08 -8.33 -8.96
N GLU A 60 -5.81 -9.16 -9.72
CA GLU A 60 -7.23 -9.44 -9.51
C GLU A 60 -7.47 -10.80 -8.81
N ALA A 61 -6.42 -11.54 -8.44
CA ALA A 61 -6.57 -12.84 -7.77
C ALA A 61 -7.00 -12.70 -6.29
N ALA A 62 -6.62 -11.61 -5.64
CA ALA A 62 -6.91 -11.32 -4.24
C ALA A 62 -6.80 -9.81 -3.96
N PRO A 63 -7.30 -9.29 -2.83
CA PRO A 63 -7.02 -7.93 -2.39
C PRO A 63 -5.52 -7.71 -2.13
N ALA A 64 -4.91 -6.77 -2.86
CA ALA A 64 -3.49 -6.42 -2.72
C ALA A 64 -3.26 -5.57 -1.46
N LEU A 65 -2.98 -6.20 -0.32
CA LEU A 65 -2.83 -5.50 0.97
C LEU A 65 -1.74 -4.43 0.90
N SER A 66 -2.10 -3.17 1.18
CA SER A 66 -1.20 -2.02 1.06
C SER A 66 -1.71 -0.83 1.87
N GLY A 67 -0.79 -0.04 2.42
CA GLY A 67 -1.07 1.21 3.12
C GLY A 67 -1.24 2.40 2.17
N GLN A 68 -1.76 3.52 2.70
CA GLN A 68 -1.77 4.79 1.95
C GLN A 68 -0.37 5.32 1.64
N SER A 69 0.63 4.89 2.42
CA SER A 69 2.05 5.18 2.16
C SER A 69 2.54 4.66 0.81
N SER A 70 1.81 3.73 0.16
CA SER A 70 2.10 3.32 -1.22
C SER A 70 2.19 4.52 -2.17
N GLY A 71 1.33 5.53 -2.00
CA GLY A 71 1.37 6.75 -2.82
C GLY A 71 2.53 7.70 -2.54
N LEU A 72 3.42 7.38 -1.60
CA LEU A 72 4.68 8.10 -1.36
C LEU A 72 5.88 7.36 -2.00
N ILE A 73 5.68 6.14 -2.49
CA ILE A 73 6.73 5.30 -3.09
C ILE A 73 6.64 5.46 -4.60
N ASN A 74 7.66 6.08 -5.21
CA ASN A 74 7.70 6.35 -6.64
C ASN A 74 8.77 5.53 -7.39
N GLU A 75 9.58 4.76 -6.68
CA GLU A 75 10.67 3.99 -7.27
C GLU A 75 10.98 2.71 -6.48
N ILE A 76 11.52 1.71 -7.18
CA ILE A 76 12.01 0.47 -6.55
C ILE A 76 13.45 0.67 -6.14
N LYS A 77 13.71 0.61 -4.83
CA LYS A 77 15.05 0.68 -4.24
C LYS A 77 15.47 -0.64 -3.63
N SER A 78 16.78 -0.83 -3.48
CA SER A 78 17.28 -1.89 -2.61
C SER A 78 16.91 -1.60 -1.16
N VAL A 79 16.84 -2.65 -0.33
CA VAL A 79 16.54 -2.51 1.10
C VAL A 79 17.55 -1.59 1.79
N LYS A 80 18.83 -1.68 1.39
CA LYS A 80 19.90 -0.83 1.92
C LYS A 80 19.63 0.65 1.64
N GLU A 81 19.33 0.99 0.39
CA GLU A 81 19.05 2.38 -0.01
C GLU A 81 17.84 2.94 0.74
N ILE A 82 16.76 2.17 0.89
CA ILE A 82 15.57 2.58 1.65
C ILE A 82 15.95 2.98 3.08
N ILE A 83 16.74 2.14 3.76
CA ILE A 83 17.17 2.38 5.14
C ILE A 83 18.08 3.60 5.23
N ASP A 84 19.10 3.66 4.38
CA ASP A 84 20.09 4.73 4.40
C ASP A 84 19.45 6.10 4.14
N GLU A 85 18.61 6.21 3.10
CA GLU A 85 17.91 7.44 2.77
C GLU A 85 16.95 7.86 3.88
N THR A 86 16.15 6.93 4.40
CA THR A 86 15.19 7.24 5.48
C THR A 86 15.89 7.84 6.70
N ILE A 87 17.03 7.25 7.12
CA ILE A 87 17.80 7.74 8.26
C ILE A 87 18.44 9.10 7.94
N ASN A 88 19.03 9.25 6.75
CA ASN A 88 19.70 10.48 6.34
C ASN A 88 18.71 11.66 6.22
N GLU A 89 17.57 11.46 5.58
CA GLU A 89 16.52 12.47 5.44
C GLU A 89 15.91 12.85 6.78
N PHE A 90 15.66 11.87 7.66
CA PHE A 90 15.20 12.13 9.02
C PHE A 90 16.17 13.06 9.78
N ASN A 91 17.46 12.71 9.82
CA ASN A 91 18.48 13.49 10.53
C ASN A 91 18.63 14.91 9.94
N LYS A 92 18.62 15.01 8.61
CA LYS A 92 18.65 16.29 7.89
C LYS A 92 17.45 17.16 8.30
N LYS A 93 16.24 16.58 8.32
CA LYS A 93 15.03 17.32 8.65
C LYS A 93 15.02 17.80 10.09
N CYS A 94 15.45 16.97 11.04
CA CYS A 94 15.63 17.38 12.44
C CYS A 94 16.62 18.54 12.59
N SER A 95 17.76 18.51 11.89
CA SER A 95 18.76 19.58 11.91
C SER A 95 18.20 20.90 11.34
N GLU A 96 17.46 20.84 10.24
CA GLU A 96 16.82 22.01 9.63
C GLU A 96 15.77 22.63 10.57
N MET A 97 14.88 21.81 11.13
CA MET A 97 13.85 22.28 12.04
C MET A 97 14.42 22.89 13.32
N GLY A 98 15.51 22.34 13.85
CA GLY A 98 16.19 22.89 15.04
C GLY A 98 16.81 24.28 14.84
N LYS A 99 16.97 24.74 13.59
CA LYS A 99 17.51 26.07 13.26
C LYS A 99 16.43 27.14 13.13
N ILE A 100 15.15 26.76 13.08
CA ILE A 100 14.03 27.70 12.96
C ILE A 100 13.94 28.48 14.28
N LYS A 101 14.11 29.81 14.20
CA LYS A 101 13.82 30.73 15.30
C LYS A 101 12.42 31.31 15.08
N PHE A 102 11.57 31.21 16.09
CA PHE A 102 10.24 31.81 16.14
C PHE A 102 10.32 33.26 16.66
#